data_AF-A0A8S3V9H2-F1
#
_entry.id   AF-A0A8S3V9H2-F1
#
_cell.length_a   1.000
_cell.length_b   1.000
_cell.length_c   1.000
_cell.angle_alpha   90.00
_cell.angle_beta   90.00
_cell.angle_gamma   90.00
#
_symmetry.space_group_name_H-M   'P 1'
#
loop_
_entity.id
_entity.type
_entity.pdbx_description
1 polymer ?
#
loop_
_entity_poly.entity_id
_entity_poly.type
_entity_poly.pdbx_seq_one_letter_code
_entity_poly.pdbx_strand_id
1 'polypeptide(L)'
;MLELSNHELQILTDIENVETTVPVNNHAKFIHSHKPENDDIPLDFEEKLIKKVASVMSVPTEVVYIKLTCGDRMYHNGSRGPMMFLDMNTVGKFNETNNPEYTKQFMEFLTENTNIPKNRIVIHYHDASAHEYGFWRRAPDYKYSQYYSA
;
A
#
# COMPACT_ATOMS: atom_id res chain seq x y z
N MET A 1 -22.15 -48.63 2.14
CA MET A 1 -20.83 -47.97 2.12
C MET A 1 -20.35 -48.03 0.69
N LEU A 2 -20.27 -46.89 0.00
CA LEU A 2 -19.70 -46.81 -1.34
C LEU A 2 -18.19 -46.57 -1.17
N GLU A 3 -17.38 -47.54 -1.59
CA GLU A 3 -15.93 -47.39 -1.69
C GLU A 3 -15.61 -46.56 -2.94
N LEU A 4 -14.91 -45.44 -2.75
CA LEU A 4 -14.45 -44.59 -3.85
C LEU A 4 -13.37 -45.34 -4.66
N SER A 5 -13.39 -45.15 -5.97
CA SER A 5 -12.42 -45.75 -6.87
C SER A 5 -11.01 -45.16 -6.67
N ASN A 6 -9.95 -45.93 -6.97
CA ASN A 6 -8.57 -45.46 -6.84
C ASN A 6 -8.28 -44.17 -7.65
N HIS A 7 -9.05 -43.90 -8.70
CA HIS A 7 -8.93 -42.66 -9.46
C HIS A 7 -9.51 -41.45 -8.68
N GLU A 8 -10.60 -41.65 -7.94
CA GLU A 8 -11.20 -40.60 -7.10
C GLU A 8 -10.34 -40.29 -5.87
N LEU A 9 -9.66 -41.30 -5.31
CA LEU A 9 -8.64 -41.12 -4.28
C LEU A 9 -7.45 -40.32 -4.79
N GLN A 10 -6.99 -40.57 -6.02
CA GLN A 10 -5.88 -39.82 -6.63
C GLN A 10 -6.23 -38.33 -6.83
N ILE A 11 -7.45 -38.03 -7.28
CA ILE A 11 -7.93 -36.65 -7.45
C ILE A 11 -8.02 -35.93 -6.10
N LEU A 12 -8.45 -36.61 -5.04
CA LEU A 12 -8.49 -36.04 -3.69
C LEU A 12 -7.09 -35.79 -3.12
N THR A 13 -6.13 -36.68 -3.36
CA THR A 13 -4.72 -36.45 -2.99
C THR A 13 -4.06 -35.34 -3.80
N ASP A 14 -4.48 -35.11 -5.05
CA ASP A 14 -3.98 -34.01 -5.87
C ASP A 14 -4.59 -32.66 -5.45
N ILE A 15 -5.79 -32.66 -4.86
CA ILE A 15 -6.41 -31.45 -4.26
C ILE A 15 -5.78 -31.10 -2.91
N GLU A 16 -5.41 -32.10 -2.08
CA GLU A 16 -4.72 -31.87 -0.80
C GLU A 16 -3.23 -31.50 -0.96
N ASN A 17 -2.60 -31.87 -2.08
CA ASN A 17 -1.20 -31.53 -2.40
C ASN A 17 -1.04 -30.31 -3.30
N VAL A 18 -2.10 -29.53 -3.52
CA VAL A 18 -1.89 -28.12 -3.86
C VAL A 18 -1.41 -27.43 -2.59
N GLU A 19 -0.12 -27.60 -2.28
CA GLU A 19 0.64 -26.55 -1.60
C GLU A 19 0.45 -25.31 -2.46
N THR A 20 -0.63 -24.58 -2.16
CA THR A 20 -0.70 -23.18 -2.48
C THR A 20 0.42 -22.57 -1.65
N THR A 21 1.62 -22.53 -2.23
CA THR A 21 2.57 -21.47 -1.95
C THR A 21 1.88 -20.19 -2.38
N VAL A 22 0.87 -19.76 -1.61
CA VAL A 22 0.41 -18.40 -1.62
C VAL A 22 1.64 -17.65 -1.15
N PRO A 23 2.33 -16.87 -2.01
CA PRO A 23 3.43 -16.06 -1.52
C PRO A 23 2.85 -15.22 -0.39
N VAL A 24 3.41 -15.40 0.81
CA VAL A 24 3.00 -14.68 2.01
C VAL A 24 3.16 -13.20 1.66
N ASN A 25 2.04 -12.53 1.41
CA ASN A 25 2.00 -11.19 0.84
C ASN A 25 2.28 -10.19 1.97
N ASN A 26 3.55 -10.16 2.35
CA ASN A 26 4.14 -9.40 3.43
C ASN A 26 4.28 -7.93 3.02
N HIS A 27 3.17 -7.19 2.96
CA HIS A 27 3.23 -5.77 2.60
C HIS A 27 3.28 -4.92 3.88
N ALA A 28 4.44 -4.31 4.15
CA ALA A 28 4.49 -3.07 4.91
C ALA A 28 4.45 -1.93 3.90
N LYS A 29 3.51 -1.00 4.10
CA LYS A 29 3.35 0.16 3.24
C LYS A 29 3.61 1.40 4.05
N PHE A 30 4.74 2.06 3.82
CA PHE A 30 5.03 3.34 4.44
C PHE A 30 4.78 4.42 3.41
N ILE A 31 4.03 5.43 3.84
CA ILE A 31 3.83 6.65 3.08
C ILE A 31 4.38 7.80 3.89
N HIS A 32 5.42 8.46 3.38
CA HIS A 32 5.87 9.76 3.91
C HIS A 32 5.36 10.86 3.01
N SER A 33 4.54 11.75 3.56
CA SER A 33 4.14 12.98 2.86
C SER A 33 4.78 14.18 3.54
N HIS A 34 5.43 15.03 2.75
CA HIS A 34 5.96 16.33 3.20
C HIS A 34 4.98 17.41 2.74
N LYS A 35 4.57 18.34 3.59
CA LYS A 35 3.61 19.41 3.23
C LYS A 35 4.00 20.75 3.86
N PRO A 36 3.39 21.88 3.43
CA PRO A 36 3.40 23.13 4.20
C PRO A 36 2.77 22.95 5.59
N GLU A 37 2.73 24.04 6.36
CA GLU A 37 2.28 24.11 7.76
C GLU A 37 1.07 23.23 8.07
N ASN A 38 1.05 22.65 9.26
CA ASN A 38 0.06 21.63 9.65
C ASN A 38 -1.40 22.11 9.51
N ASP A 39 -1.62 23.41 9.72
CA ASP A 39 -2.94 24.04 9.69
C ASP A 39 -3.55 24.09 8.27
N ASP A 40 -2.74 23.91 7.22
CA ASP A 40 -3.19 23.84 5.81
C ASP A 40 -3.65 22.43 5.39
N ILE A 41 -3.62 21.46 6.31
CA ILE A 41 -4.05 20.09 6.03
C ILE A 41 -5.38 19.80 6.73
N PRO A 42 -6.38 19.28 5.99
CA PRO A 42 -7.59 18.79 6.63
C PRO A 42 -7.28 17.76 7.70
N LEU A 43 -7.92 17.87 8.87
CA LEU A 43 -7.71 16.94 10.01
C LEU A 43 -8.00 15.47 9.69
N ASP A 44 -8.77 15.21 8.64
CA ASP A 44 -9.14 13.87 8.18
C ASP A 44 -8.31 13.38 6.99
N PHE A 45 -7.22 14.09 6.64
CA PHE A 45 -6.44 13.79 5.45
C PHE A 45 -5.79 12.41 5.51
N GLU A 46 -5.20 12.00 6.63
CA GLU A 46 -4.58 10.69 6.81
C GLU A 46 -5.63 9.57 6.69
N GLU A 47 -6.83 9.78 7.21
CA GLU A 47 -7.94 8.82 7.09
C GLU A 47 -8.43 8.71 5.64
N LYS A 48 -8.47 9.81 4.90
CA LYS A 48 -8.78 9.78 3.47
C LYS A 48 -7.67 9.11 2.67
N LEU A 49 -6.41 9.42 2.98
CA LEU A 49 -5.25 8.90 2.27
C LEU A 49 -5.11 7.39 2.49
N ILE A 50 -5.34 6.88 3.71
CA ILE A 50 -5.27 5.43 3.99
C ILE A 50 -6.33 4.67 3.20
N LYS A 51 -7.56 5.20 3.11
CA LYS A 51 -8.64 4.62 2.31
C LYS A 51 -8.32 4.67 0.82
N LYS A 52 -7.77 5.77 0.31
CA LYS A 52 -7.36 5.89 -1.08
C LYS A 52 -6.28 4.86 -1.43
N VAL A 53 -5.26 4.72 -0.60
CA VAL A 53 -4.15 3.77 -0.79
C VAL A 53 -4.66 2.33 -0.76
N ALA A 54 -5.46 1.99 0.23
CA ALA A 54 -6.11 0.68 0.35
C ALA A 54 -6.91 0.33 -0.92
N SER A 55 -7.70 1.29 -1.43
CA SER A 55 -8.47 1.13 -2.65
C SER A 55 -7.61 0.97 -3.90
N VAL A 56 -6.59 1.81 -4.09
CA VAL A 56 -5.71 1.77 -5.28
C VAL A 56 -4.91 0.46 -5.34
N MET A 57 -4.52 -0.07 -4.19
CA MET A 57 -3.64 -1.25 -4.10
C MET A 57 -4.38 -2.57 -3.83
N SER A 58 -5.70 -2.50 -3.63
CA SER A 58 -6.56 -3.63 -3.26
C SER A 58 -6.04 -4.36 -2.01
N VAL A 59 -5.79 -3.60 -0.94
CA VAL A 59 -5.39 -4.13 0.38
C VAL A 59 -6.30 -3.56 1.47
N PRO A 60 -6.48 -4.23 2.62
CA PRO A 60 -7.25 -3.65 3.71
C PRO A 60 -6.49 -2.48 4.35
N THR A 61 -7.21 -1.53 4.94
CA THR A 61 -6.61 -0.37 5.61
C THR A 61 -5.73 -0.76 6.79
N GLU A 62 -6.04 -1.87 7.47
CA GLU A 62 -5.29 -2.36 8.64
C GLU A 62 -3.82 -2.73 8.34
N VAL A 63 -3.45 -2.94 7.07
CA VAL A 63 -2.06 -3.25 6.67
C VAL A 63 -1.32 -2.08 6.02
N VAL A 64 -1.93 -0.88 6.01
CA VAL A 64 -1.34 0.34 5.46
C VAL A 64 -0.84 1.23 6.59
N TYR A 65 0.38 1.77 6.47
CA TYR A 65 0.93 2.74 7.40
C TYR A 65 1.11 4.08 6.71
N ILE A 66 0.71 5.16 7.38
CA ILE A 66 0.88 6.53 6.90
C ILE A 66 1.62 7.32 7.96
N LYS A 67 2.59 8.10 7.49
CA LYS A 67 3.23 9.15 8.26
C LYS A 67 3.14 10.45 7.47
N LEU A 68 2.52 11.45 8.07
CA LEU A 68 2.46 12.81 7.55
C LEU A 68 3.50 13.65 8.30
N THR A 69 4.36 14.34 7.55
CA THR A 69 5.33 15.30 8.06
C THR A 69 5.04 16.65 7.42
N CYS A 70 4.96 17.70 8.24
CA CYS A 70 4.63 19.05 7.78
C CYS A 70 5.74 20.03 8.20
N GLY A 71 5.88 21.13 7.47
CA GLY A 71 6.79 22.23 7.81
C GLY A 71 8.22 22.08 7.28
N ASP A 72 8.50 21.04 6.49
CA ASP A 72 9.80 20.89 5.86
C ASP A 72 10.03 21.95 4.78
N ARG A 73 11.23 22.55 4.80
CA ARG A 73 11.62 23.55 3.80
C ARG A 73 12.08 22.85 2.54
N MET A 74 11.31 22.99 1.47
CA MET A 74 11.61 22.35 0.19
C MET A 74 11.74 23.37 -0.94
N TYR A 75 12.60 23.06 -1.92
CA TYR A 75 12.78 23.84 -3.15
C TYR A 75 12.63 22.91 -4.35
N HIS A 76 11.68 23.21 -5.21
CA HIS A 76 11.40 22.41 -6.41
C HIS A 76 10.96 23.36 -7.52
N ASN A 77 11.13 23.00 -8.79
CA ASN A 77 10.67 23.82 -9.93
C ASN A 77 10.92 25.35 -9.78
N GLY A 78 12.12 25.74 -9.31
CA GLY A 78 12.49 27.14 -9.10
C GLY A 78 11.75 27.91 -7.99
N SER A 79 11.02 27.24 -7.09
CA SER A 79 10.16 27.89 -6.10
C SER A 79 10.12 27.16 -4.74
N ARG A 80 9.98 27.97 -3.67
CA ARG A 80 9.69 27.55 -2.29
C ARG A 80 8.19 27.42 -1.98
N GLY A 81 7.32 27.57 -2.98
CA GLY A 81 5.88 27.44 -2.78
C GLY A 81 5.48 26.05 -2.25
N PRO A 82 4.22 25.88 -1.82
CA PRO A 82 3.70 24.59 -1.36
C PRO A 82 4.05 23.44 -2.30
N MET A 83 4.49 22.32 -1.72
CA MET A 83 4.76 21.10 -2.47
C MET A 83 4.58 19.86 -1.60
N MET A 84 4.46 18.72 -2.26
CA MET A 84 4.38 17.43 -1.60
C MET A 84 5.38 16.43 -2.18
N PHE A 85 6.03 15.70 -1.30
CA PHE A 85 6.81 14.51 -1.65
C PHE A 85 6.17 13.30 -0.99
N LEU A 86 5.70 12.36 -1.80
CA LEU A 86 5.11 11.10 -1.38
C LEU A 86 6.12 9.97 -1.58
N ASP A 87 6.69 9.47 -0.49
CA ASP A 87 7.57 8.31 -0.51
C ASP A 87 6.74 7.06 -0.20
N MET A 88 6.65 6.11 -1.15
CA MET A 88 5.81 4.93 -1.03
C MET A 88 6.65 3.66 -1.11
N ASN A 89 6.46 2.79 -0.13
CA ASN A 89 7.12 1.50 -0.06
C ASN A 89 6.11 0.35 -0.08
N THR A 90 6.39 -0.74 -0.79
CA THR A 90 5.55 -1.94 -0.80
C THR A 90 6.29 -3.13 -1.41
N VAL A 91 5.81 -4.35 -1.16
CA VAL A 91 6.30 -5.55 -1.84
C VAL A 91 5.46 -5.90 -3.07
N GLY A 92 6.09 -6.12 -4.22
CA GLY A 92 5.50 -6.74 -5.41
C GLY A 92 4.31 -5.98 -6.03
N LYS A 93 4.22 -4.66 -5.87
CA LYS A 93 3.13 -3.85 -6.44
C LYS A 93 3.63 -2.76 -7.37
N PHE A 94 4.83 -2.24 -7.17
CA PHE A 94 5.35 -1.12 -7.95
C PHE A 94 6.24 -1.62 -9.09
N ASN A 95 5.93 -1.16 -10.30
CA ASN A 95 6.65 -1.49 -11.52
C ASN A 95 6.26 -0.51 -12.63
N GLU A 96 6.95 -0.57 -13.76
CA GLU A 96 6.73 0.30 -14.92
C GLU A 96 5.29 0.26 -15.47
N THR A 97 4.58 -0.85 -15.31
CA THR A 97 3.21 -1.02 -15.83
C THR A 97 2.16 -0.42 -14.89
N ASN A 98 2.28 -0.64 -13.59
CA ASN A 98 1.29 -0.22 -12.60
C ASN A 98 1.46 1.24 -12.16
N ASN A 99 2.71 1.70 -12.04
CA ASN A 99 3.03 3.00 -11.46
C ASN A 99 2.38 4.19 -12.19
N PRO A 100 2.25 4.22 -13.54
CA PRO A 100 1.57 5.32 -14.23
C PRO A 100 0.10 5.49 -13.81
N GLU A 101 -0.64 4.39 -13.68
CA GLU A 101 -2.05 4.42 -13.28
C GLU A 101 -2.20 4.81 -11.80
N TYR A 102 -1.34 4.28 -10.92
CA TYR A 102 -1.28 4.72 -9.53
C TYR A 102 -1.00 6.22 -9.41
N THR A 103 -0.05 6.72 -10.20
CA THR A 103 0.32 8.14 -10.20
C THR A 103 -0.85 9.01 -10.59
N LYS A 104 -1.62 8.64 -11.63
CA LYS A 104 -2.82 9.38 -12.03
C LYS A 104 -3.81 9.48 -10.86
N GLN A 105 -4.14 8.35 -10.25
CA GLN A 105 -5.13 8.29 -9.17
C GLN A 105 -4.69 9.03 -7.90
N PHE A 106 -3.40 8.98 -7.55
CA PHE A 106 -2.87 9.71 -6.42
C PHE A 106 -2.75 11.21 -6.71
N MET A 107 -2.33 11.61 -7.91
CA MET A 107 -2.26 13.03 -8.29
C MET A 107 -3.63 13.71 -8.24
N GLU A 108 -4.68 13.05 -8.72
CA GLU A 108 -6.06 13.54 -8.62
C GLU A 108 -6.47 13.71 -7.15
N PHE A 109 -6.36 12.64 -6.35
CA PHE A 109 -6.71 12.68 -4.93
C PHE A 109 -5.95 13.76 -4.15
N LEU A 110 -4.62 13.84 -4.34
CA LEU A 110 -3.77 14.76 -3.59
C LEU A 110 -4.08 16.20 -3.96
N THR A 111 -4.22 16.54 -5.24
CA THR A 111 -4.56 17.91 -5.63
C THR A 111 -5.93 18.32 -5.08
N GLU A 112 -6.94 17.46 -5.15
CA GLU A 112 -8.29 17.74 -4.64
C GLU A 112 -8.35 17.95 -3.13
N ASN A 113 -7.57 17.19 -2.35
CA ASN A 113 -7.63 17.22 -0.90
C ASN A 113 -6.62 18.19 -0.26
N THR A 114 -5.76 18.83 -1.07
CA THR A 114 -4.64 19.63 -0.54
C THR A 114 -4.42 20.97 -1.22
N ASN A 115 -5.08 21.21 -2.37
CA ASN A 115 -4.84 22.36 -3.24
C ASN A 115 -3.38 22.51 -3.73
N ILE A 116 -2.54 21.49 -3.56
CA ILE A 116 -1.19 21.48 -4.11
C ILE A 116 -1.28 21.16 -5.62
N PRO A 117 -0.72 22.02 -6.49
CA PRO A 117 -0.69 21.77 -7.93
C PRO A 117 0.05 20.47 -8.28
N LYS A 118 -0.42 19.73 -9.30
CA LYS A 118 0.20 18.45 -9.72
C LYS A 118 1.70 18.56 -10.00
N ASN A 119 2.16 19.66 -10.60
CA ASN A 119 3.58 19.92 -10.87
C ASN A 119 4.42 20.27 -9.61
N ARG A 120 3.80 20.25 -8.44
CA ARG A 120 4.42 20.41 -7.12
C ARG A 120 4.30 19.15 -6.27
N ILE A 121 3.81 18.06 -6.85
CA ILE A 121 3.71 16.76 -6.19
C ILE A 121 4.73 15.83 -6.84
N VAL A 122 5.53 15.16 -6.03
CA VAL A 122 6.45 14.12 -6.47
C VAL A 122 6.08 12.83 -5.75
N ILE A 123 6.00 11.73 -6.49
CA ILE A 123 5.75 10.40 -5.92
C ILE A 123 6.95 9.52 -6.24
N HIS A 124 7.51 8.89 -5.22
CA HIS A 124 8.59 7.92 -5.36
C HIS A 124 8.09 6.54 -4.93
N TYR A 125 8.24 5.56 -5.81
CA TYR A 125 7.78 4.20 -5.60
C TYR A 125 8.97 3.28 -5.37
N HIS A 126 8.96 2.59 -4.24
CA HIS A 126 9.93 1.58 -3.85
C HIS A 126 9.27 0.21 -3.83
N ASP A 127 9.60 -0.63 -4.82
CA ASP A 127 9.26 -2.05 -4.76
C ASP A 127 10.32 -2.76 -3.93
N ALA A 128 9.99 -3.03 -2.69
CA ALA A 128 10.85 -3.66 -1.71
C ALA A 128 10.61 -5.18 -1.69
N SER A 129 11.58 -5.92 -1.14
CA SER A 129 11.47 -7.35 -0.94
C SER A 129 10.83 -7.68 0.40
N ALA A 130 10.10 -8.80 0.48
CA ALA A 130 9.42 -9.22 1.70
C ALA A 130 10.34 -9.34 2.93
N HIS A 131 11.62 -9.68 2.74
CA HIS A 131 12.59 -9.85 3.82
C HIS A 131 13.08 -8.51 4.43
N GLU A 132 12.80 -7.38 3.79
CA GLU A 132 13.17 -6.05 4.29
C GLU A 132 12.19 -5.54 5.35
N TYR A 133 11.07 -6.25 5.57
CA TYR A 133 10.04 -5.89 6.54
C TYR A 133 9.88 -6.93 7.64
N GLY A 134 9.78 -6.45 8.88
CA GLY A 134 9.35 -7.22 10.04
C GLY A 134 8.05 -6.67 10.60
N PHE A 135 7.09 -7.54 10.90
CA PHE A 135 5.82 -7.17 11.53
C PHE A 135 5.24 -8.32 12.37
N TRP A 136 4.36 -7.97 13.29
CA TRP A 136 3.60 -8.90 14.12
C TRP A 136 2.11 -8.67 13.90
N ARG A 137 1.45 -9.59 13.19
CA ARG A 137 0.03 -9.49 12.80
C ARG A 137 -0.68 -10.79 13.14
N ARG A 138 -1.70 -10.73 14.00
CA ARG A 138 -2.49 -11.88 14.47
C ARG A 138 -3.91 -11.44 14.82
N ALA A 139 -4.82 -12.41 14.97
CA ALA A 139 -6.12 -12.19 15.59
C ALA A 139 -5.98 -11.73 17.06
N PRO A 140 -6.93 -10.92 17.58
CA PRO A 140 -8.11 -10.40 16.90
C PRO A 140 -7.87 -9.06 16.15
N ASP A 141 -6.68 -8.48 16.26
CA ASP A 141 -6.38 -7.12 15.78
C ASP A 141 -6.35 -7.01 14.25
N TYR A 142 -6.05 -8.12 13.56
CA TYR A 142 -6.06 -8.22 12.10
C TYR A 142 -7.12 -9.21 11.66
N LYS A 143 -7.98 -8.80 10.73
CA LYS A 143 -9.13 -9.61 10.29
C LYS A 143 -8.74 -10.71 9.32
N TYR A 144 -7.76 -10.45 8.46
CA TYR A 144 -7.44 -11.35 7.35
C TYR A 144 -6.16 -12.14 7.63
N SER A 145 -6.31 -13.46 7.83
CA SER A 145 -5.20 -14.38 8.17
C SER A 145 -4.08 -14.42 7.13
N GLN A 146 -4.38 -14.09 5.87
CA GLN A 146 -3.38 -13.96 4.79
C GLN A 146 -2.32 -12.88 5.03
N TYR A 147 -2.54 -11.97 5.99
CA TYR A 147 -1.57 -10.95 6.40
C TYR A 147 -0.95 -11.26 7.76
N TYR A 148 -1.20 -12.44 8.35
CA TYR A 148 -0.56 -12.80 9.61
C TYR A 148 0.94 -13.00 9.41
N SER A 149 1.70 -12.73 10.47
CA SER A 149 3.10 -13.11 10.51
C SER A 149 3.20 -14.63 10.45
N ALA A 150 4.13 -15.13 9.63
CA ALA A 150 4.51 -16.54 9.60
C ALA A 150 4.98 -17.04 10.97
#